data_AF-A0A940BU60-F1
#
_entry.id   AF-A0A940BU60-F1
#
_cell.length_a   1.000
_cell.length_b   1.000
_cell.length_c   1.000
_cell.angle_alpha   90.00
_cell.angle_beta   90.00
_cell.angle_gamma   90.00
#
_symmetry.space_group_name_H-M   'P 1'
#
loop_
_entity.id
_entity.type
_entity.pdbx_description
1 polymer ?
#
loop_
_entity_poly.entity_id
_entity_poly.type
_entity_poly.pdbx_seq_one_letter_code
_entity_poly.pdbx_strand_id
1 'polypeptide(L)'
;MENKNTGKTVSSPDRLKLLITVVNRVKSEYYADLIQSYGVNVHYFISAEGTSKKQMLDLIGLADDRKSVILGVVQGEKAPQLLKDLEEKFRTIKNGRGIAFTVPLTSVIGVNTYRFLADKRETQRFL
;
A
#
# COMPACT_ATOMS: atom_id res chain seq x y z
N MET A 1 -1.88 36.35 36.97
CA MET A 1 -1.82 34.88 36.98
C MET A 1 -2.30 34.40 35.63
N GLU A 2 -1.36 33.93 34.80
CA GLU A 2 -1.53 33.65 33.38
C GLU A 2 -2.10 32.24 33.19
N ASN A 3 -3.30 32.14 32.61
CA ASN A 3 -4.00 30.89 32.37
C ASN A 3 -3.50 30.26 31.06
N LYS A 4 -2.60 29.27 31.17
CA LYS A 4 -2.14 28.45 30.06
C LYS A 4 -3.21 27.40 29.70
N ASN A 5 -4.22 27.84 28.96
CA ASN A 5 -5.16 26.93 28.34
C ASN A 5 -4.44 26.20 27.19
N THR A 6 -3.94 25.01 27.50
CA THR A 6 -3.20 24.15 26.59
C THR A 6 -4.16 23.70 25.50
N GLY A 7 -4.11 24.37 24.36
CA GLY A 7 -4.82 23.96 23.16
C GLY A 7 -4.47 22.52 22.86
N LYS A 8 -5.46 21.62 22.88
CA LYS A 8 -5.36 20.33 22.21
C LYS A 8 -4.89 20.63 20.80
N THR A 9 -3.63 20.32 20.49
CA THR A 9 -3.12 20.36 19.14
C THR A 9 -3.99 19.41 18.35
N VAL A 10 -4.90 19.95 17.54
CA VAL A 10 -5.60 19.17 16.54
C VAL A 10 -4.51 18.72 15.57
N SER A 11 -3.93 17.54 15.86
CA SER A 11 -2.96 16.91 14.99
C SER A 11 -3.60 16.81 13.61
N SER A 12 -2.95 17.40 12.60
CA SER A 12 -3.40 17.30 11.22
C SER A 12 -3.78 15.85 10.90
N PRO A 13 -4.91 15.59 10.22
CA PRO A 13 -5.31 14.23 9.86
C PRO A 13 -4.12 13.50 9.23
N ASP A 14 -3.85 12.26 9.64
CA ASP A 14 -2.77 11.47 9.05
C ASP A 14 -3.00 11.47 7.54
N ARG A 15 -2.02 12.01 6.81
CA ARG A 15 -2.17 12.20 5.37
C ARG A 15 -2.16 10.84 4.72
N LEU A 16 -3.34 10.34 4.35
CA LEU A 16 -3.47 9.08 3.66
C LEU A 16 -2.84 9.17 2.27
N LYS A 17 -2.28 8.07 1.81
CA LYS A 17 -1.75 7.92 0.46
C LYS A 17 -2.31 6.65 -0.15
N LEU A 18 -2.60 6.70 -1.44
CA LEU A 18 -2.86 5.52 -2.25
C LEU A 18 -1.51 4.90 -2.61
N LEU A 19 -1.26 3.71 -2.13
CA LEU A 19 -0.16 2.85 -2.57
C LEU A 19 -0.58 2.09 -3.81
N ILE A 20 0.26 2.13 -4.83
CA ILE A 20 0.11 1.38 -6.06
C ILE A 20 1.35 0.51 -6.20
N THR A 21 1.17 -0.81 -6.26
CA THR A 21 2.26 -1.78 -6.36
C THR A 21 2.00 -2.73 -7.54
N VAL A 22 2.93 -2.81 -8.48
CA VAL A 22 2.84 -3.68 -9.66
C VAL A 22 3.89 -4.77 -9.57
N VAL A 23 3.46 -6.03 -9.54
CA VAL A 23 4.34 -7.19 -9.32
C VAL A 23 3.96 -8.35 -10.23
N ASN A 24 4.83 -9.37 -10.35
CA ASN A 24 4.45 -10.63 -10.99
C ASN A 24 3.25 -11.24 -10.24
N ARG A 25 2.24 -11.72 -11.00
CA ARG A 25 0.99 -12.25 -10.44
C ARG A 25 1.19 -13.39 -9.46
N VAL A 26 2.18 -14.26 -9.66
CA VAL A 26 2.49 -15.39 -8.75
C VAL A 26 3.00 -14.91 -7.39
N LYS A 27 3.50 -13.67 -7.28
CA LYS A 27 4.04 -13.10 -6.04
C LYS A 27 3.10 -12.08 -5.39
N SER A 28 1.91 -11.83 -5.94
CA SER A 28 1.02 -10.77 -5.45
C SER A 28 0.66 -10.93 -3.98
N GLU A 29 0.32 -12.14 -3.54
CA GLU A 29 -0.03 -12.43 -2.14
C GLU A 29 1.14 -12.14 -1.17
N TYR A 30 2.36 -12.56 -1.52
CA TYR A 30 3.54 -12.28 -0.71
C TYR A 30 3.75 -10.77 -0.49
N TYR A 31 3.56 -9.96 -1.54
CA TYR A 31 3.69 -8.51 -1.42
C TYR A 31 2.48 -7.90 -0.69
N ALA A 32 1.29 -8.48 -0.82
CA ALA A 32 0.11 -8.05 -0.08
C ALA A 32 0.26 -8.27 1.43
N ASP A 33 0.83 -9.40 1.86
CA ASP A 33 1.13 -9.70 3.27
C ASP A 33 2.11 -8.65 3.85
N LEU A 34 3.17 -8.33 3.10
CA LEU A 34 4.10 -7.27 3.49
C LEU A 34 3.40 -5.91 3.58
N ILE A 35 2.54 -5.57 2.62
CA ILE A 35 1.78 -4.31 2.65
C ILE A 35 0.83 -4.28 3.86
N GLN A 36 0.19 -5.41 4.18
CA GLN A 36 -0.73 -5.54 5.31
C GLN A 36 -0.02 -5.32 6.65
N SER A 37 1.24 -5.76 6.80
CA SER A 37 2.01 -5.57 8.03
C SER A 37 2.25 -4.10 8.38
N TYR A 38 2.02 -3.18 7.44
CA TYR A 38 2.08 -1.74 7.65
C TYR A 38 0.73 -1.11 8.07
N GLY A 39 -0.29 -1.92 8.37
CA GLY A 39 -1.62 -1.44 8.75
C GLY A 39 -2.46 -1.01 7.55
N VAL A 40 -2.17 -1.54 6.36
CA VAL A 40 -3.04 -1.39 5.19
C VAL A 40 -4.20 -2.35 5.35
N ASN A 41 -5.35 -1.80 5.77
CA ASN A 41 -6.54 -2.58 6.14
C ASN A 41 -7.37 -3.04 4.94
N VAL A 42 -7.16 -2.44 3.77
CA VAL A 42 -7.84 -2.81 2.52
C VAL A 42 -6.84 -2.74 1.37
N HIS A 43 -6.89 -3.77 0.53
CA HIS A 43 -6.20 -3.79 -0.75
C HIS A 43 -7.08 -4.41 -1.85
N TYR A 44 -6.92 -3.91 -3.07
CA TYR A 44 -7.56 -4.41 -4.27
C TYR A 44 -6.52 -5.01 -5.19
N PHE A 45 -6.84 -6.17 -5.76
CA PHE A 45 -6.01 -6.82 -6.78
C PHE A 45 -6.63 -6.62 -8.15
N ILE A 46 -5.85 -6.09 -9.08
CA ILE A 46 -6.23 -5.91 -10.48
C ILE A 46 -5.31 -6.77 -11.34
N SER A 47 -5.88 -7.59 -12.20
CA SER A 47 -5.11 -8.34 -13.21
C SER A 47 -4.53 -7.37 -14.25
N ALA A 48 -3.25 -7.50 -14.55
CA ALA A 48 -2.57 -6.69 -15.54
C ALA A 48 -1.62 -7.53 -16.39
N GLU A 49 -1.22 -7.00 -17.54
CA GLU A 49 -0.23 -7.62 -18.42
C GLU A 49 1.02 -6.75 -18.44
N GLY A 50 2.18 -7.40 -18.47
CA GLY A 50 3.46 -6.72 -18.54
C GLY A 50 3.75 -6.23 -19.96
N THR A 51 4.60 -5.21 -20.08
CA THR A 51 5.03 -4.69 -21.39
C THR A 51 6.28 -5.39 -21.93
N SER A 52 6.86 -6.31 -21.16
CA SER A 52 8.10 -7.01 -21.51
C SER A 52 7.83 -8.14 -22.50
N LYS A 53 7.91 -7.84 -23.79
CA LYS A 53 7.87 -8.83 -24.87
C LYS A 53 9.04 -9.82 -24.72
N LYS A 54 8.75 -11.12 -24.62
CA LYS A 54 9.78 -12.17 -24.71
C LYS A 54 9.48 -13.02 -25.95
N GLN A 55 9.90 -12.52 -27.11
CA GLN A 55 9.57 -13.06 -28.44
C GLN A 55 9.74 -14.59 -28.57
N MET A 56 10.71 -15.21 -27.90
CA MET A 56 10.92 -16.67 -27.99
C MET A 56 10.10 -17.49 -26.98
N LEU A 57 9.75 -16.94 -25.81
CA LEU A 57 8.93 -17.63 -24.80
C LEU A 57 7.43 -17.47 -25.07
N ASP A 58 7.03 -16.37 -25.71
CA ASP A 58 5.66 -16.12 -26.18
C ASP A 58 5.23 -17.19 -27.21
N LEU A 59 6.14 -17.59 -28.11
CA LEU A 59 5.87 -18.58 -29.18
C LEU A 59 5.53 -19.99 -28.65
N ILE A 60 6.01 -20.34 -27.45
CA ILE A 60 5.79 -21.64 -26.82
C ILE A 60 4.82 -21.56 -25.62
N GLY A 61 4.21 -20.40 -25.37
CA GLY A 61 3.28 -20.17 -24.26
C GLY A 61 3.94 -20.21 -22.87
N LEU A 62 5.26 -20.08 -22.79
CA LEU A 62 6.02 -20.10 -21.52
C LEU A 62 6.33 -18.69 -20.99
N ALA A 63 5.88 -17.64 -21.69
CA ALA A 63 5.97 -16.29 -21.18
C ALA A 63 4.88 -16.05 -20.13
N ASP A 64 5.28 -16.01 -18.86
CA ASP A 64 4.43 -15.46 -17.79
C ASP A 64 4.70 -13.96 -17.66
N ASP A 65 4.09 -13.19 -18.55
CA ASP A 65 4.13 -11.73 -18.54
C ASP A 65 3.04 -11.13 -17.63
N ARG A 66 2.14 -11.96 -17.10
CA ARG A 66 1.06 -11.56 -16.20
C ARG A 66 1.61 -10.81 -14.97
N LYS A 67 0.90 -9.75 -14.64
CA LYS A 67 1.15 -8.88 -13.50
C LYS A 67 -0.10 -8.79 -12.65
N SER A 68 0.09 -8.35 -11.42
CA SER A 68 -0.99 -7.91 -10.56
C SER A 68 -0.65 -6.51 -10.07
N VAL A 69 -1.65 -5.63 -10.12
CA VAL A 69 -1.60 -4.33 -9.46
C VAL A 69 -2.33 -4.46 -8.13
N ILE A 70 -1.62 -4.17 -7.05
CA ILE A 70 -2.14 -4.10 -5.69
C ILE A 70 -2.34 -2.61 -5.38
N LEU A 71 -3.59 -2.23 -5.12
CA LEU A 71 -3.95 -0.90 -4.64
C LEU A 71 -4.23 -0.99 -3.15
N GLY A 72 -3.68 -0.08 -2.34
CA GLY A 72 -3.96 -0.04 -0.90
C GLY A 72 -3.90 1.38 -0.36
N VAL A 73 -4.52 1.61 0.80
CA VAL A 73 -4.43 2.92 1.47
C VAL A 73 -3.48 2.80 2.65
N VAL A 74 -2.47 3.68 2.68
CA VAL A 74 -1.44 3.69 3.71
C VAL A 74 -1.37 5.06 4.37
N GLN A 75 -1.04 5.08 5.66
CA GLN A 75 -0.73 6.31 6.37
C GLN A 75 0.55 6.94 5.79
N GLY A 76 0.54 8.25 5.56
CA GLY A 76 1.63 8.96 4.91
C GLY A 76 2.96 8.88 5.64
N GLU A 77 2.95 8.70 6.96
CA GLU A 77 4.12 8.49 7.80
C GLU A 77 4.76 7.11 7.63
N LYS A 78 3.96 6.07 7.35
CA LYS A 78 4.42 4.69 7.13
C LYS A 78 4.88 4.45 5.70
N ALA A 79 4.37 5.22 4.74
CA ALA A 79 4.65 5.07 3.32
C ALA A 79 6.15 5.05 2.95
N PRO A 80 7.03 5.93 3.47
CA PRO A 80 8.44 5.92 3.11
C PRO A 80 9.15 4.63 3.49
N GLN A 81 8.86 4.08 4.68
CA GLN A 81 9.47 2.82 5.12
C GLN A 81 8.91 1.63 4.34
N LEU A 82 7.60 1.60 4.10
CA LEU A 82 6.98 0.56 3.27
C LEU A 82 7.57 0.52 1.85
N LEU A 83 7.80 1.69 1.22
CA LEU A 83 8.41 1.75 -0.10
C LEU A 83 9.86 1.23 -0.11
N LYS A 84 10.64 1.52 0.94
CA LYS A 84 12.01 0.99 1.10
C LYS A 84 12.03 -0.53 1.23
N ASP A 85 11.14 -1.07 2.05
CA ASP A 85 11.05 -2.52 2.25
C ASP A 85 10.59 -3.24 0.97
N LEU A 86 9.62 -2.64 0.24
CA LEU A 86 9.20 -3.14 -1.07
C LEU A 86 10.37 -3.14 -2.06
N GLU A 87 11.13 -2.04 -2.15
CA GLU A 87 12.32 -1.94 -3.00
C GLU A 87 13.36 -3.02 -2.65
N GLU A 88 13.62 -3.25 -1.36
CA GLU A 88 14.50 -4.32 -0.91
C GLU A 88 13.98 -5.69 -1.36
N LYS A 89 12.69 -5.99 -1.15
CA LYS A 89 12.11 -7.27 -1.57
C LYS A 89 12.06 -7.43 -3.08
N PHE A 90 11.89 -6.36 -3.85
CA PHE A 90 11.98 -6.43 -5.32
C PHE A 90 13.37 -6.84 -5.79
N ARG A 91 14.42 -6.48 -5.05
CA ARG A 91 15.81 -6.81 -5.37
C ARG A 91 16.23 -8.20 -4.87
N THR A 92 15.75 -8.62 -3.70
CA THR A 92 16.19 -9.86 -3.05
C THR A 92 15.40 -11.10 -3.46
N ILE A 93 14.14 -10.96 -3.85
CA ILE A 93 13.30 -12.09 -4.22
C ILE A 93 13.52 -12.48 -5.68
N LYS A 94 13.82 -13.76 -5.93
CA LYS A 94 13.94 -14.31 -7.29
C LYS A 94 12.65 -14.10 -8.07
N ASN A 95 12.75 -13.46 -9.24
CA ASN A 95 11.61 -13.02 -10.06
C ASN A 95 10.61 -12.13 -9.31
N GLY A 96 11.04 -11.45 -8.23
CA GLY A 96 10.22 -10.55 -7.42
C GLY A 96 10.24 -9.09 -7.89
N ARG A 97 10.81 -8.78 -9.05
CA ARG A 97 10.86 -7.40 -9.54
C ARG A 97 9.45 -6.81 -9.64
N GLY A 98 9.32 -5.57 -9.21
CA GLY A 98 8.09 -4.81 -9.23
C GLY A 98 8.35 -3.31 -9.21
N ILE A 99 7.27 -2.54 -9.18
CA ILE A 99 7.29 -1.08 -9.03
C ILE A 99 6.29 -0.74 -7.93
N ALA A 100 6.66 0.14 -7.01
CA ALA A 100 5.76 0.66 -6.00
C ALA A 100 5.89 2.17 -5.89
N PHE A 101 4.77 2.86 -5.79
CA PHE A 101 4.74 4.31 -5.60
C PHE A 101 3.46 4.73 -4.89
N THR A 102 3.43 5.98 -4.43
CA THR A 102 2.28 6.52 -3.73
C THR A 102 1.76 7.80 -4.35
N VAL A 103 0.44 7.97 -4.33
CA VAL A 103 -0.25 9.23 -4.69
C VAL A 103 -0.94 9.78 -3.44
N PRO A 104 -0.83 11.09 -3.13
CA PRO A 104 -1.56 11.68 -2.00
C PRO A 104 -3.08 11.53 -2.15
N LEU A 105 -3.76 11.07 -1.11
CA LEU A 105 -5.22 11.10 -1.05
C LEU A 105 -5.64 12.41 -0.40
N THR A 106 -6.34 13.25 -1.14
CA THR A 106 -6.76 14.58 -0.70
C THR A 106 -8.08 14.58 0.06
N SER A 107 -8.93 13.58 -0.16
CA SER A 107 -10.23 13.45 0.49
C SER A 107 -10.69 12.00 0.55
N VAL A 108 -11.48 11.67 1.56
CA VAL A 108 -12.19 10.39 1.74
C VAL A 108 -13.59 10.71 2.22
N ILE A 109 -14.61 10.09 1.61
CA ILE A 109 -16.01 10.28 2.00
C ILE A 109 -16.32 9.36 3.20
N GLY A 110 -16.83 9.96 4.28
CA GLY A 110 -17.29 9.26 5.48
C GLY A 110 -16.23 9.12 6.58
N VAL A 111 -16.60 9.51 7.80
CA VAL A 111 -15.69 9.48 8.97
C VAL A 111 -15.28 8.06 9.34
N ASN A 112 -16.22 7.10 9.32
CA ASN A 112 -15.92 5.70 9.63
C ASN A 112 -14.95 5.09 8.61
N THR A 113 -15.16 5.37 7.33
CA THR A 113 -14.25 4.97 6.25
C THR A 113 -12.86 5.54 6.47
N TYR A 114 -12.76 6.85 6.76
CA TYR A 114 -11.48 7.49 7.05
C TYR A 114 -10.78 6.82 8.24
N ARG A 115 -11.48 6.61 9.37
CA ARG A 115 -10.91 5.99 10.57
C ARG A 115 -10.42 4.57 10.30
N PHE A 116 -11.18 3.80 9.54
CA PHE A 116 -10.82 2.44 9.15
C PHE A 116 -9.59 2.41 8.24
N LEU A 117 -9.54 3.25 7.20
CA LEU A 117 -8.39 3.35 6.28
C LEU A 117 -7.15 3.95 6.94
N ALA A 118 -7.34 4.83 7.92
CA ALA A 118 -6.26 5.39 8.73
C ALA A 118 -5.78 4.42 9.82
N ASP A 119 -6.31 3.20 9.92
CA ASP A 119 -6.00 2.22 10.97
C ASP A 119 -6.12 2.82 12.40
N LYS A 120 -7.06 3.75 12.58
CA LYS A 120 -7.40 4.34 13.88
C LYS A 120 -8.46 3.49 14.55
N ARG A 121 -8.08 2.29 14.96
CA ARG A 121 -8.91 1.48 15.86
C ARG A 121 -8.85 2.11 17.25
N GLU A 122 -9.80 2.99 17.55
CA GLU A 122 -10.05 3.34 18.95
C GLU A 122 -10.56 2.07 19.64
N THR A 123 -9.74 1.53 20.53
CA THR A 123 -10.18 0.55 21.51
C THR A 123 -11.17 1.26 22.43
N GLN A 124 -12.45 1.24 22.08
CA GLN A 124 -13.52 1.54 23.02
C GLN A 124 -13.49 0.41 24.05
N ARG A 125 -12.71 0.60 25.12
CA ARG A 125 -12.83 -0.20 26.33
C ARG A 125 -14.22 0.09 26.89
N PHE A 126 -15.15 -0.80 26.63
CA PHE A 126 -16.39 -0.83 27.38
C PHE A 126 -16.02 -1.15 28.83
N LEU A 127 -16.23 -0.17 29.71
CA LEU A 127 -16.30 -0.36 31.16
C LEU A 127 -17.63 -1.00 31.52
#